data_AF-A0AAD7F8H2-F1
#
_entry.id   AF-A0AAD7F8H2-F1
#
_cell.length_a   1.000
_cell.length_b   1.000
_cell.length_c   1.000
_cell.angle_alpha   90.00
_cell.angle_beta   90.00
_cell.angle_gamma   90.00
#
_symmetry.space_group_name_H-M   'P 1'
#
loop_
_entity.id
_entity.type
_entity.pdbx_description
1 polymer ?
#
loop_
_entity_poly.entity_id
_entity_poly.type
_entity_poly.pdbx_seq_one_letter_code
_entity_poly.pdbx_strand_id
1 'polypeptide(L)'
;MGNSLGTTFVPDWQMACAAKFNCNSSGLVGINGQPTFPTCPAGANISDDVWGITAQVCHEACGIGTIRQSIDFTNSAITLTTWLLPWLALIAQLPFEAEGWMNLVSGCLAVGSPALATYSLALTAFNRWYIFREFGKLRDRVHNFTEHSPHRSYLSQRLAKVSFIRVEVQQCPMRANQRDGELAGLLLIDDRARKSFWDIAWKDLKNTRRGFEYSFLAQVLMAALAYLFAFVGAVHESLGSPEVGFQFASSMLWTWMFPVVYGYVQVGSQGDAGSIDEALTHNKAIPMRDRDDFMHQMGLLPTADFPLKHRAARRPGEPEDMFDVRGDERRKGPIFNYGRIFTWFAFSNHVYRVFENAISKLEQHHDRPVPSTPEEAAALCDFQIDEELKVFEGWNEITPAPAHQFKISSAPP
;
A
#
# COMPACT_ATOMS: atom_id res chain seq x y z
N MET A 1 46.69 -34.91 16.21
CA MET A 1 45.94 -34.96 17.48
C MET A 1 44.83 -33.92 17.39
N GLY A 2 43.59 -34.38 17.34
CA GLY A 2 42.44 -33.52 17.04
C GLY A 2 42.05 -32.68 18.24
N ASN A 3 42.06 -31.36 18.08
CA ASN A 3 41.33 -30.46 18.96
C ASN A 3 39.97 -30.25 18.33
N SER A 4 38.96 -30.99 18.79
CA SER A 4 37.58 -30.56 18.57
C SER A 4 37.44 -29.20 19.24
N LEU A 5 37.35 -28.12 18.45
CA LEU A 5 36.84 -26.84 18.92
C LEU A 5 35.35 -27.02 19.25
N GLY A 6 35.08 -27.56 20.43
CA GLY A 6 33.72 -27.70 20.94
C GLY A 6 33.20 -26.32 21.30
N THR A 7 32.34 -25.76 20.46
CA THR A 7 31.50 -24.61 20.84
C THR A 7 30.77 -24.94 22.13
N THR A 8 31.04 -24.17 23.18
CA THR A 8 30.37 -24.36 24.48
C THR A 8 29.08 -23.55 24.49
N PHE A 9 27.95 -24.21 24.75
CA PHE A 9 26.67 -23.54 24.95
C PHE A 9 26.58 -23.04 26.40
N VAL A 10 26.27 -21.76 26.57
CA VAL A 10 26.18 -21.11 27.88
C VAL A 10 24.87 -20.32 27.99
N PRO A 11 24.25 -20.25 29.18
CA PRO A 11 23.01 -19.50 29.38
C PRO A 11 23.21 -17.98 29.26
N ASP A 12 24.36 -17.48 29.73
CA ASP A 12 24.74 -16.08 29.65
C ASP A 12 26.14 -15.98 29.00
N TRP A 13 26.16 -15.36 27.81
CA TRP A 13 27.40 -15.16 27.07
C TRP A 13 28.34 -14.17 27.76
N GLN A 14 27.81 -13.12 28.40
CA GLN A 14 28.61 -12.10 29.06
C GLN A 14 29.34 -12.67 30.27
N MET A 15 28.63 -13.39 31.15
CA MET A 15 29.26 -14.03 32.30
C MET A 15 30.28 -15.09 31.88
N ALA A 16 29.95 -15.92 30.87
CA ALA A 16 30.87 -16.94 30.37
C ALA A 16 32.10 -16.34 29.67
N CYS A 17 31.94 -15.23 28.97
CA CYS A 17 33.02 -14.49 28.34
C CYS A 17 33.91 -13.84 29.41
N ALA A 18 33.32 -13.14 30.38
CA ALA A 18 34.04 -12.51 31.49
C ALA A 18 34.85 -13.54 32.30
N ALA A 19 34.29 -14.74 32.52
CA ALA A 19 34.96 -15.83 33.24
C ALA A 19 36.21 -16.39 32.54
N LYS A 20 36.39 -16.12 31.23
CA LYS A 20 37.63 -16.50 30.52
C LYS A 20 38.79 -15.55 30.76
N PHE A 21 38.50 -14.34 31.24
CA PHE A 21 39.51 -13.33 31.48
C PHE A 21 39.94 -13.34 32.95
N ASN A 22 41.24 -13.14 33.15
CA ASN A 22 41.86 -12.97 34.45
C ASN A 22 42.84 -11.78 34.39
N CYS A 23 43.42 -11.39 35.52
CA CYS A 23 44.35 -10.26 35.61
C CYS A 23 45.58 -10.37 34.68
N ASN A 24 45.92 -11.60 34.23
CA ASN A 24 47.05 -11.85 33.34
C ASN A 24 46.65 -11.90 31.86
N SER A 25 45.37 -11.67 31.55
CA SER A 25 44.88 -11.72 30.18
C SER A 25 45.38 -10.52 29.39
N SER A 26 45.92 -10.78 28.21
CA SER A 26 46.34 -9.72 27.28
C SER A 26 45.12 -8.95 26.78
N GLY A 27 45.24 -7.63 26.59
CA GLY A 27 44.20 -6.81 25.97
C GLY A 27 43.12 -6.28 26.91
N LEU A 28 43.34 -6.33 28.23
CA LEU A 28 42.57 -5.55 29.21
C LEU A 28 42.89 -4.06 29.05
N VAL A 29 41.87 -3.21 29.11
CA VAL A 29 42.01 -1.75 28.98
C VAL A 29 41.36 -1.03 30.15
N GLY A 30 41.98 0.07 30.57
CA GLY A 30 41.44 0.98 31.57
C GLY A 30 40.44 1.96 30.96
N ILE A 31 39.85 2.82 31.79
CA ILE A 31 38.81 3.79 31.41
C ILE A 31 39.23 4.71 30.24
N ASN A 32 40.52 4.97 30.09
CA ASN A 32 41.09 5.81 29.03
C ASN A 32 41.45 5.03 27.75
N GLY A 33 41.05 3.76 27.64
CA GLY A 33 41.37 2.88 26.51
C GLY A 33 42.83 2.45 26.41
N GLN A 34 43.65 2.78 27.42
CA GLN A 34 45.04 2.37 27.49
C GLN A 34 45.15 0.94 28.04
N PRO A 35 46.09 0.12 27.54
CA PRO A 35 46.30 -1.22 28.06
C PRO A 35 46.68 -1.14 29.53
N THR A 36 45.85 -1.75 30.37
CA THR A 36 46.16 -1.93 31.79
C THR A 36 47.03 -3.17 31.90
N PHE A 37 48.17 -3.05 32.57
CA PHE A 37 49.00 -4.18 32.98
C PHE A 37 48.81 -4.37 34.48
N PRO A 38 47.81 -5.15 34.95
CA PRO A 38 47.68 -5.40 36.36
C PRO A 38 48.77 -6.41 36.73
N THR A 39 49.84 -5.98 37.41
CA THR A 39 50.66 -6.90 38.19
C THR A 39 49.86 -7.31 39.42
N CYS A 40 48.90 -8.21 39.25
CA CYS A 40 48.12 -8.73 40.36
C CYS A 40 48.83 -9.93 41.00
N PRO A 41 48.89 -10.03 42.34
CA PRO A 41 49.34 -11.24 43.00
C PRO A 41 48.44 -12.42 42.63
N ALA A 42 49.03 -13.61 42.48
CA ALA A 42 48.32 -14.81 42.06
C ALA A 42 47.11 -15.08 42.97
N GLY A 43 45.90 -15.04 42.38
CA GLY A 43 44.63 -15.24 43.09
C GLY A 43 43.83 -13.96 43.40
N ALA A 44 44.32 -12.77 43.03
CA ALA A 44 43.53 -11.54 43.14
C ALA A 44 42.53 -11.40 41.98
N ASN A 45 41.32 -10.93 42.31
CA ASN A 45 40.28 -10.58 41.34
C ASN A 45 40.74 -9.44 40.42
N ILE A 46 40.11 -9.32 39.25
CA ILE A 46 40.31 -8.21 38.31
C ILE A 46 40.15 -6.89 39.09
N SER A 47 41.17 -6.04 39.05
CA SER A 47 41.18 -4.75 39.75
C SER A 47 40.09 -3.82 39.20
N ASP A 48 39.52 -2.95 40.05
CA ASP A 48 38.52 -1.94 39.67
C ASP A 48 38.99 -0.99 38.54
N ASP A 49 40.30 -0.96 38.24
CA ASP A 49 40.90 -0.17 37.17
C ASP A 49 40.68 -0.73 35.75
N VAL A 50 40.16 -1.95 35.62
CA VAL A 50 39.88 -2.59 34.32
C VAL A 50 38.46 -2.23 33.89
N TRP A 51 38.35 -1.44 32.82
CA TRP A 51 37.06 -0.95 32.30
C TRP A 51 36.56 -1.77 31.10
N GLY A 52 37.44 -2.46 30.39
CA GLY A 52 37.03 -3.25 29.24
C GLY A 52 38.13 -4.12 28.67
N ILE A 53 37.84 -4.67 27.50
CA ILE A 53 38.75 -5.51 26.71
C ILE A 53 38.82 -5.00 25.27
N THR A 54 39.95 -5.19 24.62
CA THR A 54 40.09 -4.89 23.19
C THR A 54 39.18 -5.80 22.36
N ALA A 55 38.60 -5.26 21.29
CA ALA A 55 37.67 -5.98 20.43
C ALA A 55 38.28 -7.25 19.81
N GLN A 56 39.57 -7.21 19.46
CA GLN A 56 40.28 -8.36 18.90
C GLN A 56 40.33 -9.53 19.89
N VAL A 57 40.72 -9.26 21.14
CA VAL A 57 40.80 -10.27 22.20
C VAL A 57 39.40 -10.81 22.56
N CYS A 58 38.39 -9.94 22.55
CA CYS A 58 36.99 -10.36 22.72
C CYS A 58 36.56 -11.37 21.65
N HIS A 59 36.86 -11.11 20.38
CA HIS A 59 36.53 -12.01 19.28
C HIS A 59 37.26 -13.35 19.36
N GLU A 60 38.54 -13.34 19.75
CA GLU A 60 39.34 -14.56 19.90
C GLU A 60 38.86 -15.43 21.08
N ALA A 61 38.59 -14.82 22.24
CA ALA A 61 38.21 -15.54 23.44
C ALA A 61 36.71 -15.92 23.48
N CYS A 62 35.84 -15.05 22.99
CA CYS A 62 34.39 -15.13 23.15
C CYS A 62 33.60 -15.14 21.84
N GLY A 63 34.27 -15.22 20.70
CA GLY A 63 33.61 -15.30 19.39
C GLY A 63 32.67 -16.51 19.25
N ILE A 64 31.81 -16.45 18.24
CA ILE A 64 30.77 -17.47 17.95
C ILE A 64 31.37 -18.89 17.77
N GLY A 65 32.66 -19.00 17.45
CA GLY A 65 33.38 -20.27 17.34
C GLY A 65 33.82 -20.90 18.67
N THR A 66 33.79 -20.15 19.78
CA THR A 66 34.23 -20.63 21.10
C THR A 66 33.09 -20.69 22.11
N ILE A 67 32.22 -19.68 22.15
CA ILE A 67 31.06 -19.60 23.05
C ILE A 67 29.80 -19.32 22.23
N ARG A 68 28.72 -20.06 22.50
CA ARG A 68 27.38 -19.75 21.97
C ARG A 68 26.39 -19.57 23.11
N GLN A 69 25.60 -18.51 23.05
CA GLN A 69 24.48 -18.35 23.96
C GLN A 69 23.39 -19.36 23.61
N SER A 70 22.89 -20.09 24.60
CA SER A 70 21.70 -20.92 24.44
C SER A 70 20.47 -20.03 24.34
N ILE A 71 19.62 -20.26 23.34
CA ILE A 71 18.37 -19.52 23.19
C ILE A 71 17.40 -19.99 24.27
N ASP A 72 17.06 -19.11 25.21
CA ASP A 72 15.92 -19.31 26.10
C ASP A 72 14.64 -18.90 25.36
N PHE A 73 13.93 -19.91 24.85
CA PHE A 73 12.66 -19.70 24.15
C PHE A 73 11.60 -19.05 25.05
N THR A 74 11.60 -19.34 26.34
CA THR A 74 10.61 -18.82 27.30
C THR A 74 10.78 -17.32 27.46
N ASN A 75 12.01 -16.88 27.73
CA ASN A 75 12.33 -15.45 27.85
C ASN A 75 12.12 -14.71 26.52
N SER A 76 12.50 -15.36 25.41
CA SER A 76 12.25 -14.82 24.06
C SER A 76 10.75 -14.64 23.78
N ALA A 77 9.91 -15.59 24.17
CA ALA A 77 8.46 -15.53 23.96
C ALA A 77 7.78 -14.49 24.86
N ILE A 78 8.21 -14.36 26.13
CA ILE A 78 7.72 -13.31 27.04
C ILE A 78 8.10 -11.93 26.49
N THR A 79 9.35 -11.78 26.05
CA THR A 79 9.83 -10.55 25.41
C THR A 79 9.01 -10.22 24.17
N LEU A 80 8.83 -11.18 23.27
CA LEU A 80 8.05 -11.00 22.05
C LEU A 80 6.61 -10.60 22.39
N THR A 81 5.93 -11.28 23.30
CA THR A 81 4.54 -10.95 23.65
C THR A 81 4.40 -9.59 24.34
N THR A 82 5.36 -9.20 25.19
CA THR A 82 5.33 -7.90 25.88
C THR A 82 5.50 -6.74 24.90
N TRP A 83 6.41 -6.87 23.94
CA TRP A 83 6.81 -5.76 23.09
C TRP A 83 6.18 -5.76 21.69
N LEU A 84 5.74 -6.92 21.17
CA LEU A 84 5.15 -7.07 19.83
C LEU A 84 3.62 -7.11 19.84
N LEU A 85 3.02 -7.80 20.81
CA LEU A 85 1.57 -8.03 20.85
C LEU A 85 0.73 -6.73 20.82
N PRO A 86 1.14 -5.65 21.51
CA PRO A 86 0.46 -4.35 21.40
C PRO A 86 0.33 -3.85 19.96
N TRP A 87 1.34 -4.08 19.13
CA TRP A 87 1.37 -3.63 17.75
C TRP A 87 0.67 -4.60 16.78
N LEU A 88 0.67 -5.91 17.07
CA LEU A 88 -0.08 -6.89 16.28
C LEU A 88 -1.59 -6.63 16.32
N ALA A 89 -2.10 -6.09 17.43
CA ALA A 89 -3.51 -5.70 17.51
C ALA A 89 -3.90 -4.66 16.44
N LEU A 90 -2.97 -3.79 16.03
CA LEU A 90 -3.20 -2.78 14.99
C LEU A 90 -3.25 -3.38 13.58
N ILE A 91 -2.71 -4.58 13.36
CA ILE A 91 -2.77 -5.25 12.05
C ILE A 91 -4.22 -5.56 11.68
N ALA A 92 -5.05 -5.93 12.65
CA ALA A 92 -6.48 -6.17 12.43
C ALA A 92 -7.24 -4.93 11.94
N GLN A 93 -6.65 -3.74 12.10
CA GLN A 93 -7.24 -2.47 11.69
C GLN A 93 -6.80 -2.04 10.29
N LEU A 94 -5.87 -2.74 9.66
CA LEU A 94 -5.51 -2.47 8.28
C LEU A 94 -6.67 -2.86 7.32
N PRO A 95 -6.94 -2.06 6.30
CA PRO A 95 -7.98 -2.35 5.31
C PRO A 95 -7.51 -3.41 4.31
N PHE A 96 -7.76 -4.67 4.64
CA PHE A 96 -7.55 -5.80 3.73
C PHE A 96 -8.82 -6.00 2.89
N GLU A 97 -8.96 -5.20 1.83
CA GLU A 97 -10.10 -5.26 0.90
C GLU A 97 -9.86 -6.23 -0.28
N ALA A 98 -8.94 -7.18 -0.12
CA ALA A 98 -8.67 -8.19 -1.14
C ALA A 98 -9.62 -9.39 -0.98
N GLU A 99 -9.68 -10.27 -1.97
CA GLU A 99 -10.59 -11.41 -1.95
C GLU A 99 -9.84 -12.70 -1.52
N GLY A 100 -10.44 -13.46 -0.60
CA GLY A 100 -9.94 -14.78 -0.19
C GLY A 100 -8.51 -14.78 0.38
N TRP A 101 -7.65 -15.65 -0.16
CA TRP A 101 -6.24 -15.78 0.26
C TRP A 101 -5.43 -14.49 0.07
N MET A 102 -5.82 -13.63 -0.86
CA MET A 102 -5.11 -12.38 -1.13
C MET A 102 -5.23 -11.38 0.03
N ASN A 103 -6.20 -11.53 0.93
CA ASN A 103 -6.21 -10.76 2.18
C ASN A 103 -5.04 -11.10 3.08
N LEU A 104 -4.64 -12.37 3.14
CA LEU A 104 -3.46 -12.76 3.90
C LEU A 104 -2.19 -12.21 3.24
N VAL A 105 -2.09 -12.29 1.91
CA VAL A 105 -0.95 -11.71 1.16
C VAL A 105 -0.88 -10.20 1.36
N SER A 106 -2.01 -9.50 1.28
CA SER A 106 -2.16 -8.07 1.57
C SER A 106 -1.67 -7.74 2.99
N GLY A 107 -2.05 -8.56 3.98
CA GLY A 107 -1.53 -8.51 5.35
C GLY A 107 -0.01 -8.67 5.40
N CYS A 108 0.52 -9.72 4.79
CA CYS A 108 1.96 -9.99 4.75
C CYS A 108 2.75 -8.88 4.04
N LEU A 109 2.22 -8.29 2.97
CA LEU A 109 2.85 -7.17 2.25
C LEU A 109 2.83 -5.89 3.08
N ALA A 110 1.70 -5.58 3.72
CA ALA A 110 1.57 -4.41 4.57
C ALA A 110 2.47 -4.52 5.81
N VAL A 111 2.52 -5.69 6.44
CA VAL A 111 3.27 -5.94 7.68
C VAL A 111 4.75 -6.20 7.43
N GLY A 112 5.07 -6.93 6.38
CA GLY A 112 6.43 -7.33 6.03
C GLY A 112 7.28 -6.21 5.43
N SER A 113 6.65 -5.15 4.91
CA SER A 113 7.36 -4.00 4.33
C SER A 113 6.73 -2.66 4.74
N PRO A 114 7.26 -2.02 5.80
CA PRO A 114 6.83 -0.68 6.21
C PRO A 114 6.95 0.34 5.07
N ALA A 115 8.00 0.20 4.25
CA ALA A 115 8.25 1.07 3.10
C ALA A 115 7.16 0.95 2.04
N LEU A 116 6.73 -0.29 1.71
CA LEU A 116 5.66 -0.52 0.75
C LEU A 116 4.32 0.01 1.27
N ALA A 117 3.99 -0.27 2.53
CA ALA A 117 2.76 0.19 3.15
C ALA A 117 2.68 1.73 3.18
N THR A 118 3.79 2.37 3.57
CA THR A 118 3.90 3.84 3.60
C THR A 118 3.84 4.44 2.20
N TYR A 119 4.53 3.84 1.23
CA TYR A 119 4.51 4.30 -0.15
C TYR A 119 3.10 4.23 -0.75
N SER A 120 2.39 3.11 -0.55
CA SER A 120 1.03 2.92 -1.04
C SER A 120 0.04 3.87 -0.37
N LEU A 121 0.18 4.10 0.94
CA LEU A 121 -0.59 5.11 1.67
C LEU A 121 -0.33 6.52 1.14
N ALA A 122 0.93 6.90 0.99
CA ALA A 122 1.33 8.22 0.51
C ALA A 122 0.79 8.48 -0.90
N LEU A 123 0.86 7.48 -1.78
CA LEU A 123 0.27 7.54 -3.11
C LEU A 123 -1.24 7.74 -3.06
N THR A 124 -1.95 7.01 -2.19
CA THR A 124 -3.41 7.14 -2.03
C THR A 124 -3.78 8.54 -1.53
N ALA A 125 -3.06 9.05 -0.52
CA ALA A 125 -3.25 10.41 0.01
C ALA A 125 -2.97 11.48 -1.06
N PHE A 126 -1.88 11.33 -1.82
CA PHE A 126 -1.51 12.26 -2.89
C PHE A 126 -2.54 12.26 -4.02
N ASN A 127 -2.96 11.08 -4.48
CA ASN A 127 -3.97 10.91 -5.51
C ASN A 127 -5.30 11.56 -5.12
N ARG A 128 -5.71 11.38 -3.85
CA ARG A 128 -6.89 12.04 -3.28
C ARG A 128 -6.76 13.56 -3.30
N TRP A 129 -5.65 14.09 -2.79
CA TRP A 129 -5.38 15.52 -2.79
C TRP A 129 -5.38 16.12 -4.20
N TYR A 130 -4.71 15.44 -5.15
CA TYR A 130 -4.64 15.86 -6.55
C TYR A 130 -6.03 15.96 -7.18
N ILE A 131 -6.88 14.93 -7.01
CA ILE A 131 -8.27 14.97 -7.53
C ILE A 131 -9.03 16.15 -6.94
N PHE A 132 -9.01 16.32 -5.61
CA PHE A 132 -9.77 17.39 -4.98
C PHE A 132 -9.32 18.78 -5.44
N ARG A 133 -8.02 18.96 -5.65
CA ARG A 133 -7.46 20.22 -6.16
C ARG A 133 -7.91 20.49 -7.59
N GLU A 134 -7.73 19.55 -8.51
CA GLU A 134 -8.05 19.77 -9.93
C GLU A 134 -9.56 19.85 -10.18
N PHE A 135 -10.37 19.01 -9.53
CA PHE A 135 -11.84 19.13 -9.61
C PHE A 135 -12.38 20.36 -8.89
N GLY A 136 -11.67 20.85 -7.86
CA GLY A 136 -11.95 22.15 -7.25
C GLY A 136 -11.90 23.27 -8.29
N LYS A 137 -10.82 23.34 -9.08
CA LYS A 137 -10.68 24.32 -10.16
C LYS A 137 -11.79 24.21 -11.22
N LEU A 138 -12.14 22.99 -11.63
CA LEU A 138 -13.24 22.79 -12.59
C LEU A 138 -14.59 23.24 -12.01
N ARG A 139 -14.85 22.95 -10.73
CA ARG A 139 -16.07 23.39 -10.06
C ARG A 139 -16.14 24.91 -9.94
N ASP A 140 -15.01 25.56 -9.66
CA ASP A 140 -14.93 27.03 -9.59
C ASP A 140 -15.21 27.66 -10.96
N ARG A 141 -14.71 27.06 -12.05
CA ARG A 141 -15.04 27.46 -13.43
C ARG A 141 -16.53 27.33 -13.72
N VAL A 142 -17.14 26.19 -13.39
CA VAL A 142 -18.59 25.98 -13.56
C VAL A 142 -19.41 26.94 -12.70
N HIS A 143 -18.92 27.32 -11.51
CA HIS A 143 -19.58 28.30 -10.66
C HIS A 143 -19.64 29.69 -11.29
N ASN A 144 -18.63 30.05 -12.10
CA ASN A 144 -18.59 31.32 -12.84
C ASN A 144 -19.56 31.36 -14.04
N PHE A 145 -20.23 30.26 -14.36
CA PHE A 145 -21.28 30.28 -15.38
C PHE A 145 -22.44 31.15 -14.92
N THR A 146 -23.10 31.83 -15.87
CA THR A 146 -24.29 32.65 -15.63
C THR A 146 -25.30 31.89 -14.77
N GLU A 147 -25.88 32.56 -13.77
CA GLU A 147 -26.77 31.95 -12.77
C GLU A 147 -27.97 31.19 -13.37
N HIS A 148 -28.43 31.61 -14.55
CA HIS A 148 -29.53 30.98 -15.29
C HIS A 148 -29.10 29.88 -16.27
N SER A 149 -27.81 29.52 -16.32
CA SER A 149 -27.34 28.47 -17.22
C SER A 149 -27.85 27.11 -16.74
N PRO A 150 -28.54 26.32 -17.59
CA PRO A 150 -28.96 24.96 -17.23
C PRO A 150 -27.75 24.08 -16.87
N HIS A 151 -26.58 24.40 -17.42
CA HIS A 151 -25.34 23.65 -17.24
C HIS A 151 -24.75 23.72 -15.83
N ARG A 152 -24.92 24.86 -15.15
CA ARG A 152 -24.28 25.12 -13.85
C ARG A 152 -24.72 24.12 -12.79
N SER A 153 -26.03 23.89 -12.67
CA SER A 153 -26.61 23.06 -11.60
C SER A 153 -26.27 21.58 -11.77
N TYR A 154 -26.41 21.04 -12.99
CA TYR A 154 -26.17 19.61 -13.25
C TYR A 154 -24.66 19.28 -13.22
N LEU A 155 -23.80 20.10 -13.84
CA LEU A 155 -22.34 19.85 -13.87
C LEU A 155 -21.74 19.95 -12.49
N SER A 156 -22.14 20.93 -11.68
CA SER A 156 -21.63 21.07 -10.31
C SER A 156 -21.95 19.84 -9.45
N GLN A 157 -23.21 19.35 -9.51
CA GLN A 157 -23.61 18.13 -8.82
C GLN A 157 -22.85 16.90 -9.35
N ARG A 158 -22.67 16.79 -10.66
CA ARG A 158 -21.97 15.67 -11.29
C ARG A 158 -20.49 15.66 -10.94
N LEU A 159 -19.80 16.79 -11.01
CA LEU A 159 -18.39 16.94 -10.63
C LEU A 159 -18.16 16.56 -9.17
N ALA A 160 -19.07 16.93 -8.27
CA ALA A 160 -18.99 16.55 -6.86
C ALA A 160 -19.08 15.03 -6.66
N LYS A 161 -20.00 14.35 -7.34
CA LYS A 161 -20.16 12.89 -7.25
C LYS A 161 -19.00 12.15 -7.92
N VAL A 162 -18.58 12.59 -9.11
CA VAL A 162 -17.49 11.95 -9.85
C VAL A 162 -16.16 12.11 -9.13
N SER A 163 -15.86 13.29 -8.59
CA SER A 163 -14.63 13.50 -7.80
C SER A 163 -14.59 12.60 -6.57
N PHE A 164 -15.71 12.45 -5.85
CA PHE A 164 -15.81 11.52 -4.72
C PHE A 164 -15.57 10.07 -5.17
N ILE A 165 -16.33 9.58 -6.16
CA ILE A 165 -16.25 8.20 -6.60
C ILE A 165 -14.85 7.85 -7.12
N ARG A 166 -14.20 8.77 -7.86
CA ARG A 166 -12.82 8.56 -8.33
C ARG A 166 -11.79 8.42 -7.23
N VAL A 167 -12.01 9.06 -6.08
CA VAL A 167 -11.14 8.90 -4.92
C VAL A 167 -11.28 7.50 -4.35
N GLU A 168 -12.52 7.02 -4.18
CA GLU A 168 -12.79 5.68 -3.63
C GLU A 168 -12.32 4.57 -4.60
N VAL A 169 -12.52 4.79 -5.90
CA VAL A 169 -12.12 3.90 -6.99
C VAL A 169 -10.60 3.70 -7.12
N GLN A 170 -9.76 4.49 -6.44
CA GLN A 170 -8.31 4.25 -6.38
C GLN A 170 -7.95 2.82 -5.94
N GLN A 171 -8.82 2.23 -5.14
CA GLN A 171 -8.61 0.91 -4.56
C GLN A 171 -8.97 -0.22 -5.51
N CYS A 172 -9.49 0.03 -6.72
CA CYS A 172 -9.82 -1.00 -7.69
C CYS A 172 -9.26 -0.69 -9.10
N PRO A 173 -9.02 -1.72 -9.94
CA PRO A 173 -8.45 -1.56 -11.27
C PRO A 173 -9.49 -1.03 -12.25
N MET A 174 -9.75 0.27 -12.22
CA MET A 174 -10.80 0.84 -13.06
C MET A 174 -10.35 1.23 -14.45
N ARG A 175 -11.24 0.94 -15.39
CA ARG A 175 -11.10 1.25 -16.80
C ARG A 175 -12.30 2.10 -17.23
N ALA A 176 -12.03 3.06 -18.12
CA ALA A 176 -13.06 3.86 -18.74
C ALA A 176 -13.29 3.33 -20.16
N ASN A 177 -14.57 3.23 -20.57
CA ASN A 177 -14.94 2.77 -21.90
C ASN A 177 -15.64 3.90 -22.66
N GLN A 178 -15.03 4.35 -23.73
CA GLN A 178 -15.55 5.45 -24.56
C GLN A 178 -16.25 4.95 -25.84
N ARG A 179 -16.31 3.63 -26.05
CA ARG A 179 -17.02 3.03 -27.19
C ARG A 179 -18.46 3.53 -27.25
N ASP A 180 -18.92 3.92 -28.44
CA ASP A 180 -20.26 4.47 -28.68
C ASP A 180 -20.58 5.73 -27.81
N GLY A 181 -19.55 6.42 -27.31
CA GLY A 181 -19.73 7.61 -26.47
C GLY A 181 -20.14 7.31 -25.02
N GLU A 182 -20.06 6.05 -24.57
CA GLU A 182 -20.63 5.61 -23.28
C GLU A 182 -20.10 6.37 -22.06
N LEU A 183 -18.79 6.56 -21.94
CA LEU A 183 -18.21 7.34 -20.84
C LEU A 183 -18.61 8.82 -20.90
N ALA A 184 -18.47 9.48 -22.05
CA ALA A 184 -18.89 10.87 -22.21
C ALA A 184 -20.39 11.05 -21.93
N GLY A 185 -21.23 10.13 -22.41
CA GLY A 185 -22.66 10.11 -22.16
C GLY A 185 -22.99 9.92 -20.68
N LEU A 186 -22.30 8.99 -20.02
CA LEU A 186 -22.43 8.78 -18.58
C LEU A 186 -22.05 10.03 -17.76
N LEU A 187 -21.05 10.79 -18.21
CA LEU A 187 -20.53 11.94 -17.49
C LEU A 187 -21.33 13.22 -17.75
N LEU A 188 -21.79 13.46 -18.99
CA LEU A 188 -22.34 14.75 -19.39
C LEU A 188 -23.85 14.79 -19.63
N ILE A 189 -24.50 13.65 -19.90
CA ILE A 189 -25.94 13.64 -20.15
C ILE A 189 -26.69 13.80 -18.83
N ASP A 190 -27.59 14.79 -18.82
CA ASP A 190 -28.52 15.03 -17.71
C ASP A 190 -29.83 14.27 -17.94
N ASP A 191 -29.82 12.99 -17.57
CA ASP A 191 -31.00 12.13 -17.58
C ASP A 191 -31.24 11.53 -16.19
N ARG A 192 -32.51 11.27 -15.85
CA ARG A 192 -32.95 10.71 -14.58
C ARG A 192 -32.26 9.39 -14.27
N ALA A 193 -32.09 8.52 -15.26
CA ALA A 193 -31.44 7.23 -15.09
C ALA A 193 -29.96 7.37 -14.68
N ARG A 194 -29.18 8.18 -15.40
CA ARG A 194 -27.77 8.44 -15.09
C ARG A 194 -27.59 9.19 -13.78
N LYS A 195 -28.47 10.15 -13.48
CA LYS A 195 -28.47 10.86 -12.20
C LYS A 195 -28.70 9.89 -11.04
N SER A 196 -29.68 8.99 -11.18
CA SER A 196 -29.97 7.92 -10.21
C SER A 196 -28.76 6.99 -10.03
N PHE A 197 -28.10 6.57 -11.13
CA PHE A 197 -26.86 5.79 -11.04
C PHE A 197 -25.83 6.47 -10.13
N TRP A 198 -25.53 7.75 -10.38
CA TRP A 198 -24.54 8.50 -9.61
C TRP A 198 -24.97 8.72 -8.16
N ASP A 199 -26.26 8.96 -7.90
CA ASP A 199 -26.81 9.09 -6.55
C ASP A 199 -26.69 7.79 -5.75
N ILE A 200 -27.06 6.67 -6.35
CA ILE A 200 -27.00 5.37 -5.69
C ILE A 200 -25.52 4.97 -5.51
N ALA A 201 -24.66 5.14 -6.52
CA ALA A 201 -23.23 4.80 -6.41
C ALA A 201 -22.53 5.61 -5.32
N TRP A 202 -22.84 6.91 -5.24
CA TRP A 202 -22.35 7.76 -4.17
C TRP A 202 -22.86 7.32 -2.79
N LYS A 203 -24.14 6.95 -2.68
CA LYS A 203 -24.75 6.48 -1.43
C LYS A 203 -24.14 5.17 -0.96
N ASP A 204 -24.01 4.19 -1.85
CA ASP A 204 -23.46 2.87 -1.55
C ASP A 204 -22.01 3.01 -1.07
N LEU A 205 -21.16 3.71 -1.84
CA LEU A 205 -19.75 3.94 -1.48
C LEU A 205 -19.57 4.75 -0.20
N LYS A 206 -20.51 5.64 0.12
CA LYS A 206 -20.50 6.38 1.39
C LYS A 206 -20.87 5.48 2.57
N ASN A 207 -21.74 4.50 2.36
CA ASN A 207 -22.18 3.56 3.40
C ASN A 207 -21.12 2.48 3.66
N THR A 208 -20.42 2.02 2.62
CA THR A 208 -19.36 1.00 2.72
C THR A 208 -18.00 1.58 3.10
N ARG A 209 -17.86 2.91 3.13
CA ARG A 209 -16.64 3.59 3.56
C ARG A 209 -16.37 3.32 5.04
N ARG A 210 -15.15 2.87 5.33
CA ARG A 210 -14.70 2.66 6.70
C ARG A 210 -14.56 4.00 7.41
N GLY A 211 -15.31 4.16 8.50
CA GLY A 211 -15.23 5.31 9.40
C GLY A 211 -14.17 5.13 10.47
N PHE A 212 -14.03 6.13 11.33
CA PHE A 212 -13.27 5.98 12.57
C PHE A 212 -14.02 5.00 13.49
N GLU A 213 -13.48 3.79 13.66
CA GLU A 213 -14.05 2.79 14.56
C GLU A 213 -13.59 3.03 16.00
N TYR A 214 -14.52 2.94 16.96
CA TYR A 214 -14.16 2.98 18.39
C TYR A 214 -13.25 1.80 18.80
N SER A 215 -13.30 0.69 18.06
CA SER A 215 -12.41 -0.46 18.22
C SER A 215 -10.95 -0.08 18.01
N PHE A 216 -10.66 0.74 16.98
CA PHE A 216 -9.33 1.26 16.69
C PHE A 216 -8.81 2.13 17.83
N LEU A 217 -9.63 3.07 18.33
CA LEU A 217 -9.25 3.92 19.46
C LEU A 217 -8.93 3.09 20.71
N ALA A 218 -9.77 2.11 21.03
CA ALA A 218 -9.56 1.23 22.18
C ALA A 218 -8.25 0.42 22.04
N GLN A 219 -7.97 -0.12 20.84
CA GLN A 219 -6.74 -0.87 20.58
C GLN A 219 -5.49 0.00 20.66
N VAL A 220 -5.52 1.21 20.10
CA VAL A 220 -4.40 2.16 20.21
C VAL A 220 -4.14 2.55 21.67
N LEU A 221 -5.19 2.85 22.44
CA LEU A 221 -5.05 3.18 23.86
C LEU A 221 -4.48 2.01 24.65
N MET A 222 -4.98 0.79 24.42
CA MET A 222 -4.45 -0.41 25.08
C MET A 222 -3.00 -0.68 24.68
N ALA A 223 -2.65 -0.49 23.41
CA ALA A 223 -1.28 -0.66 22.94
C ALA A 223 -0.33 0.37 23.58
N ALA A 224 -0.76 1.63 23.67
CA ALA A 224 0.00 2.70 24.32
C ALA A 224 0.17 2.45 25.82
N LEU A 225 -0.87 2.01 26.52
CA LEU A 225 -0.79 1.65 27.95
C LEU A 225 0.14 0.46 28.19
N ALA A 226 0.01 -0.60 27.39
CA ALA A 226 0.87 -1.77 27.49
C ALA A 226 2.35 -1.41 27.24
N TYR A 227 2.60 -0.58 26.22
CA TYR A 227 3.92 -0.05 25.93
C TYR A 227 4.48 0.78 27.10
N LEU A 228 3.67 1.66 27.69
CA LEU A 228 4.08 2.48 28.82
C LEU A 228 4.46 1.63 30.05
N PHE A 229 3.66 0.61 30.37
CA PHE A 229 3.98 -0.30 31.48
C PHE A 229 5.26 -1.09 31.22
N ALA A 230 5.45 -1.60 30.00
CA ALA A 230 6.68 -2.29 29.61
C ALA A 230 7.90 -1.37 29.69
N PHE A 231 7.76 -0.12 29.24
CA PHE A 231 8.81 0.90 29.32
C PHE A 231 9.20 1.22 30.75
N VAL A 232 8.23 1.47 31.64
CA VAL A 232 8.49 1.78 33.05
C VAL A 232 9.15 0.60 33.76
N GLY A 233 8.70 -0.63 33.51
CA GLY A 233 9.30 -1.83 34.06
C GLY A 233 10.77 -1.99 33.63
N ALA A 234 11.04 -1.83 32.33
CA ALA A 234 12.38 -1.94 31.79
C ALA A 234 13.35 -0.86 32.31
N VAL A 235 12.89 0.37 32.50
CA VAL A 235 13.69 1.44 33.13
C VAL A 235 14.00 1.13 34.60
N HIS A 236 13.08 0.48 35.31
CA HIS A 236 13.23 0.17 36.73
C HIS A 236 14.19 -1.02 36.97
N GLU A 237 14.30 -1.97 36.04
CA GLU A 237 15.09 -3.19 36.24
C GLU A 237 16.59 -3.03 35.91
N SER A 238 16.98 -2.29 34.86
CA SER A 238 18.38 -1.87 34.64
C SER A 238 18.53 -0.96 33.41
N LEU A 239 18.78 0.33 33.65
CA LEU A 239 19.32 1.21 32.61
C LEU A 239 20.74 0.78 32.27
N GLY A 240 20.91 0.11 31.12
CA GLY A 240 22.23 -0.25 30.58
C GLY A 240 22.43 -1.72 30.24
N SER A 241 21.47 -2.61 30.54
CA SER A 241 21.57 -3.99 30.05
C SER A 241 21.27 -4.06 28.55
N PRO A 242 22.08 -4.78 27.76
CA PRO A 242 21.82 -4.95 26.32
C PRO A 242 20.51 -5.69 26.04
N GLU A 243 20.01 -6.51 26.97
CA GLU A 243 18.71 -7.17 26.89
C GLU A 243 17.57 -6.14 26.86
N VAL A 244 17.58 -5.17 27.79
CA VAL A 244 16.61 -4.08 27.84
C VAL A 244 16.74 -3.20 26.59
N GLY A 245 17.96 -2.93 26.14
CA GLY A 245 18.22 -2.20 24.89
C GLY A 245 17.63 -2.88 23.65
N PHE A 246 17.79 -4.20 23.53
CA PHE A 246 17.23 -4.99 22.43
C PHE A 246 15.70 -5.00 22.46
N GLN A 247 15.13 -5.17 23.65
CA GLN A 247 13.69 -5.11 23.88
C GLN A 247 13.09 -3.78 23.42
N PHE A 248 13.69 -2.66 23.84
CA PHE A 248 13.29 -1.34 23.39
C PHE A 248 13.41 -1.16 21.88
N ALA A 249 14.55 -1.54 21.30
CA ALA A 249 14.76 -1.44 19.85
C ALA A 249 13.72 -2.26 19.07
N SER A 250 13.39 -3.47 19.56
CA SER A 250 12.37 -4.31 18.95
C SER A 250 10.99 -3.65 18.97
N SER A 251 10.61 -2.98 20.05
CA SER A 251 9.32 -2.28 20.12
C SER A 251 9.26 -1.04 19.22
N MET A 252 10.35 -0.27 19.13
CA MET A 252 10.45 0.91 18.26
C MET A 252 10.30 0.53 16.79
N LEU A 253 10.77 -0.67 16.41
CA LEU A 253 10.61 -1.20 15.06
C LEU A 253 9.15 -1.35 14.64
N TRP A 254 8.19 -1.43 15.56
CA TRP A 254 6.76 -1.62 15.23
C TRP A 254 5.92 -0.36 15.39
N THR A 255 6.49 0.72 15.93
CA THR A 255 5.78 1.99 16.15
C THR A 255 5.25 2.61 14.86
N TRP A 256 5.86 2.33 13.70
CA TRP A 256 5.38 2.79 12.40
C TRP A 256 3.99 2.23 12.02
N MET A 257 3.53 1.15 12.66
CA MET A 257 2.17 0.64 12.44
C MET A 257 1.12 1.69 12.76
N PHE A 258 1.35 2.50 13.81
CA PHE A 258 0.40 3.54 14.20
C PHE A 258 0.15 4.57 13.08
N PRO A 259 1.16 5.30 12.55
CA PRO A 259 0.94 6.27 11.49
C PRO A 259 0.41 5.63 10.20
N VAL A 260 0.78 4.38 9.88
CA VAL A 260 0.26 3.69 8.69
C VAL A 260 -1.23 3.36 8.84
N VAL A 261 -1.62 2.72 9.94
CA VAL A 261 -3.03 2.37 10.20
C VAL A 261 -3.87 3.63 10.32
N TYR A 262 -3.41 4.62 11.09
CA TYR A 262 -4.07 5.91 11.22
C TYR A 262 -4.23 6.61 9.87
N GLY A 263 -3.19 6.60 9.04
CA GLY A 263 -3.24 7.19 7.71
C GLY A 263 -4.29 6.54 6.81
N TYR A 264 -4.40 5.20 6.81
CA TYR A 264 -5.44 4.51 6.06
C TYR A 264 -6.85 4.86 6.55
N VAL A 265 -7.06 4.94 7.87
CA VAL A 265 -8.32 5.40 8.46
C VAL A 265 -8.64 6.84 8.03
N GLN A 266 -7.65 7.73 8.02
CA GLN A 266 -7.83 9.12 7.65
C GLN A 266 -8.14 9.31 6.16
N VAL A 267 -7.45 8.56 5.28
CA VAL A 267 -7.74 8.56 3.83
C VAL A 267 -9.13 7.97 3.57
N GLY A 268 -9.60 7.07 4.43
CA GLY A 268 -10.93 6.47 4.46
C GLY A 268 -11.12 5.50 3.33
N SER A 269 -10.54 4.32 3.50
CA SER A 269 -10.65 3.15 2.65
C SER A 269 -12.05 2.51 2.73
N GLN A 270 -12.40 1.67 1.78
CA GLN A 270 -13.63 0.88 1.85
C GLN A 270 -13.52 -0.22 2.92
N GLY A 271 -14.66 -0.62 3.50
CA GLY A 271 -14.72 -1.62 4.57
C GLY A 271 -14.72 -3.06 4.04
N ASP A 272 -15.38 -3.28 2.91
CA ASP A 272 -15.69 -4.61 2.39
C ASP A 272 -15.06 -4.85 1.01
N ALA A 273 -14.56 -6.07 0.82
CA ALA A 273 -14.05 -6.53 -0.47
C ALA A 273 -15.19 -6.54 -1.51
N GLY A 274 -14.92 -5.98 -2.69
CA GLY A 274 -15.91 -5.92 -3.77
C GLY A 274 -16.98 -4.83 -3.65
N SER A 275 -17.02 -4.07 -2.56
CA SER A 275 -17.96 -2.95 -2.35
C SER A 275 -17.98 -1.95 -3.52
N ILE A 276 -16.81 -1.60 -4.08
CA ILE A 276 -16.72 -0.68 -5.21
C ILE A 276 -17.28 -1.29 -6.49
N ASP A 277 -17.04 -2.59 -6.71
CA ASP A 277 -17.57 -3.29 -7.87
C ASP A 277 -19.09 -3.38 -7.77
N GLU A 278 -19.61 -3.82 -6.62
CA GLU A 278 -21.05 -3.89 -6.36
C GLU A 278 -21.74 -2.53 -6.53
N ALA A 279 -21.14 -1.45 -6.01
CA ALA A 279 -21.65 -0.10 -6.14
C ALA A 279 -21.68 0.41 -7.59
N LEU A 280 -20.84 -0.13 -8.48
CA LEU A 280 -20.72 0.33 -9.87
C LEU A 280 -21.39 -0.60 -10.89
N THR A 281 -21.52 -1.90 -10.62
CA THR A 281 -21.99 -2.92 -11.59
C THR A 281 -23.29 -3.63 -11.20
N HIS A 282 -23.45 -4.07 -9.96
CA HIS A 282 -24.43 -5.12 -9.63
C HIS A 282 -25.88 -4.65 -9.46
N ASN A 283 -26.13 -3.35 -9.30
CA ASN A 283 -27.47 -2.87 -8.93
C ASN A 283 -28.11 -1.85 -9.89
N LYS A 284 -27.50 -1.59 -11.06
CA LYS A 284 -27.83 -0.37 -11.84
C LYS A 284 -27.91 -0.63 -13.34
N ALA A 285 -29.05 -1.16 -13.75
CA ALA A 285 -29.47 -1.05 -15.13
C ALA A 285 -29.82 0.42 -15.45
N ILE A 286 -29.23 0.97 -16.49
CA ILE A 286 -29.62 2.24 -17.08
C ILE A 286 -30.62 1.90 -18.20
N PRO A 287 -31.91 2.27 -18.09
CA PRO A 287 -32.87 2.05 -19.18
C PRO A 287 -32.40 2.74 -20.46
N MET A 288 -32.36 1.99 -21.57
CA MET A 288 -32.11 2.57 -22.89
C MET A 288 -33.38 3.27 -23.39
N ARG A 289 -33.21 4.47 -23.95
CA ARG A 289 -34.34 5.27 -24.46
C ARG A 289 -34.93 4.73 -25.77
N ASP A 290 -34.23 3.82 -26.45
CA ASP A 290 -34.55 3.38 -27.82
C ASP A 290 -34.80 1.87 -27.97
N ARG A 291 -34.69 1.11 -26.87
CA ARG A 291 -35.09 -0.30 -26.78
C ARG A 291 -35.72 -0.50 -25.43
N ASP A 292 -36.79 -1.28 -25.34
CA ASP A 292 -37.34 -1.81 -24.08
C ASP A 292 -36.35 -2.81 -23.45
N ASP A 293 -35.12 -2.37 -23.22
CA ASP A 293 -34.01 -3.16 -22.75
C ASP A 293 -33.18 -2.38 -21.70
N PHE A 294 -32.64 -3.12 -20.76
CA PHE A 294 -31.91 -2.63 -19.61
C PHE A 294 -30.41 -2.86 -19.85
N MET A 295 -29.66 -1.81 -20.22
CA MET A 295 -28.20 -1.96 -20.33
C MET A 295 -27.51 -1.70 -19.01
N HIS A 296 -26.50 -2.53 -18.72
CA HIS A 296 -25.55 -2.26 -17.65
C HIS A 296 -24.67 -1.10 -18.10
N GLN A 297 -24.36 -0.17 -17.20
CA GLN A 297 -23.46 0.93 -17.53
C GLN A 297 -22.10 0.40 -17.99
N MET A 298 -21.72 0.73 -19.22
CA MET A 298 -20.43 0.28 -19.78
C MET A 298 -19.32 1.32 -19.66
N GLY A 299 -19.64 2.59 -19.38
CA GLY A 299 -18.67 3.70 -19.37
C GLY A 299 -17.59 3.61 -18.28
N LEU A 300 -17.89 2.99 -17.13
CA LEU A 300 -16.95 2.76 -16.03
C LEU A 300 -16.97 1.28 -15.65
N LEU A 301 -15.82 0.62 -15.79
CA LEU A 301 -15.70 -0.82 -15.58
C LEU A 301 -14.72 -1.09 -14.43
N PRO A 302 -15.19 -1.67 -13.30
CA PRO A 302 -14.35 -2.04 -12.17
C PRO A 302 -13.54 -3.34 -12.38
N THR A 303 -13.39 -3.79 -13.61
CA THR A 303 -12.73 -5.05 -13.96
C THR A 303 -11.49 -4.80 -14.82
N ALA A 304 -10.39 -5.47 -14.48
CA ALA A 304 -9.22 -5.55 -15.37
C ALA A 304 -9.44 -6.45 -16.60
N ASP A 305 -10.51 -7.25 -16.58
CA ASP A 305 -10.90 -8.15 -17.65
C ASP A 305 -11.99 -7.47 -18.49
N PHE A 306 -11.58 -6.90 -19.62
CA PHE A 306 -12.53 -6.61 -20.70
C PHE A 306 -13.15 -7.92 -21.20
N PRO A 307 -14.44 -7.93 -21.59
CA PRO A 307 -14.96 -8.93 -22.52
C PRO A 307 -14.43 -8.61 -23.93
N LEU A 308 -13.11 -8.61 -24.12
CA LEU A 308 -12.52 -8.61 -25.45
C LEU A 308 -12.92 -9.93 -26.10
N LYS A 309 -13.65 -9.84 -27.21
CA LYS A 309 -14.04 -10.97 -28.08
C LYS A 309 -12.87 -11.84 -28.58
N HIS A 310 -11.63 -11.49 -28.25
CA HIS A 310 -10.40 -12.20 -28.62
C HIS A 310 -9.61 -12.81 -27.46
N ARG A 311 -10.21 -13.08 -26.30
CA ARG A 311 -9.55 -13.96 -25.33
C ARG A 311 -9.82 -15.42 -25.69
N ALA A 312 -8.79 -16.09 -26.21
CA ALA A 312 -8.66 -17.54 -26.09
C ALA A 312 -9.00 -17.91 -24.64
N ALA A 313 -9.96 -18.82 -24.48
CA ALA A 313 -10.43 -19.30 -23.19
C ALA A 313 -9.25 -19.55 -22.25
N ARG A 314 -9.23 -18.83 -21.12
CA ARG A 314 -8.29 -19.08 -20.03
C ARG A 314 -8.47 -20.54 -19.61
N ARG A 315 -7.41 -21.34 -19.67
CA ARG A 315 -7.48 -22.72 -19.17
C ARG A 315 -7.69 -22.65 -17.65
N PRO A 316 -8.70 -23.33 -17.10
CA PRO A 316 -8.82 -23.44 -15.66
C PRO A 316 -7.57 -24.17 -15.13
N GLY A 317 -6.79 -23.52 -14.25
CA GLY A 317 -5.65 -24.14 -13.57
C GLY A 317 -4.28 -23.48 -13.69
N GLU A 318 -4.13 -22.32 -14.35
CA GLU A 318 -2.86 -21.58 -14.25
C GLU A 318 -2.77 -20.87 -12.89
N PRO A 319 -1.68 -21.09 -12.12
CA PRO A 319 -1.50 -20.44 -10.83
C PRO A 319 -1.45 -18.93 -11.03
N GLU A 320 -2.20 -18.19 -10.22
CA GLU A 320 -2.00 -16.75 -10.10
C GLU A 320 -0.58 -16.53 -9.57
N ASP A 321 0.36 -16.23 -10.47
CA ASP A 321 1.75 -16.01 -10.10
C ASP A 321 1.83 -14.88 -9.07
N MET A 322 2.25 -15.26 -7.87
CA MET A 322 2.39 -14.46 -6.65
C MET A 322 3.34 -13.24 -6.80
N PHE A 323 3.95 -13.06 -7.98
CA PHE A 323 4.95 -12.03 -8.27
C PHE A 323 4.76 -11.33 -9.63
N ASP A 324 3.61 -11.49 -10.29
CA ASP A 324 3.31 -10.68 -11.47
C ASP A 324 2.92 -9.25 -11.04
N VAL A 325 3.73 -8.25 -11.40
CA VAL A 325 3.40 -6.82 -11.18
C VAL A 325 2.11 -6.44 -11.91
N ARG A 326 1.81 -7.07 -13.05
CA ARG A 326 0.50 -6.95 -13.73
C ARG A 326 -0.60 -7.70 -12.99
N GLY A 327 -0.25 -8.66 -12.15
CA GLY A 327 -1.14 -9.35 -11.22
C GLY A 327 -1.62 -8.38 -10.14
N ASP A 328 -0.70 -7.72 -9.44
CA ASP A 328 -0.99 -6.79 -8.34
C ASP A 328 -1.77 -5.54 -8.78
N GLU A 329 -1.57 -5.07 -10.02
CA GLU A 329 -2.41 -4.01 -10.58
C GLU A 329 -3.91 -4.38 -10.52
N ARG A 330 -4.25 -5.65 -10.77
CA ARG A 330 -5.63 -6.14 -10.85
C ARG A 330 -6.29 -6.31 -9.48
N ARG A 331 -5.57 -6.10 -8.37
CA ARG A 331 -5.90 -6.78 -7.11
C ARG A 331 -6.96 -6.24 -6.15
N LYS A 332 -7.64 -5.11 -6.28
CA LYS A 332 -8.52 -4.57 -5.19
C LYS A 332 -7.81 -4.35 -3.83
N GLY A 333 -8.14 -3.24 -3.19
CA GLY A 333 -7.64 -2.84 -1.90
C GLY A 333 -6.43 -1.91 -1.92
N PRO A 334 -6.24 -1.14 -0.84
CA PRO A 334 -5.37 0.01 -0.83
C PRO A 334 -3.88 -0.35 -0.85
N ILE A 335 -3.47 -1.47 -0.26
CA ILE A 335 -2.04 -1.84 -0.26
C ILE A 335 -1.50 -1.98 -1.68
N PHE A 336 -2.30 -2.50 -2.62
CA PHE A 336 -1.91 -2.73 -4.02
C PHE A 336 -1.89 -1.46 -4.88
N ASN A 337 -2.22 -0.29 -4.33
CA ASN A 337 -2.22 0.96 -5.10
C ASN A 337 -0.84 1.30 -5.67
N TYR A 338 0.24 0.82 -5.05
CA TYR A 338 1.60 0.94 -5.58
C TYR A 338 1.75 0.41 -7.02
N GLY A 339 1.01 -0.63 -7.39
CA GLY A 339 1.02 -1.21 -8.74
C GLY A 339 0.17 -0.43 -9.75
N ARG A 340 -0.64 0.54 -9.30
CA ARG A 340 -1.65 1.25 -10.10
C ARG A 340 -1.29 2.71 -10.40
N ILE A 341 -0.06 3.15 -10.10
CA ILE A 341 0.36 4.57 -10.27
C ILE A 341 0.03 5.10 -11.67
N PHE A 342 0.50 4.42 -12.72
CA PHE A 342 0.32 4.87 -14.09
C PHE A 342 -1.12 4.66 -14.58
N THR A 343 -1.73 3.53 -14.21
CA THR A 343 -3.02 3.10 -14.76
C THR A 343 -4.15 3.93 -14.17
N TRP A 344 -4.07 4.18 -12.87
CA TRP A 344 -4.93 5.13 -12.19
C TRP A 344 -4.73 6.55 -12.73
N PHE A 345 -3.48 7.02 -12.90
CA PHE A 345 -3.25 8.39 -13.39
C PHE A 345 -3.79 8.57 -14.81
N ALA A 346 -3.61 7.59 -15.69
CA ALA A 346 -4.17 7.63 -17.05
C ALA A 346 -5.70 7.67 -17.03
N PHE A 347 -6.36 6.81 -16.27
CA PHE A 347 -7.82 6.82 -16.07
C PHE A 347 -8.30 8.17 -15.51
N SER A 348 -7.63 8.64 -14.46
CA SER A 348 -7.91 9.88 -13.74
C SER A 348 -7.78 11.09 -14.68
N ASN A 349 -6.72 11.14 -15.48
CA ASN A 349 -6.51 12.20 -16.45
C ASN A 349 -7.56 12.15 -17.58
N HIS A 350 -7.89 10.95 -18.07
CA HIS A 350 -8.90 10.78 -19.11
C HIS A 350 -10.27 11.35 -18.69
N VAL A 351 -10.76 10.97 -17.51
CA VAL A 351 -12.03 11.51 -16.97
C VAL A 351 -11.95 13.02 -16.69
N TYR A 352 -10.79 13.52 -16.25
CA TYR A 352 -10.60 14.96 -16.03
C TYR A 352 -10.72 15.74 -17.36
N ARG A 353 -10.06 15.25 -18.42
CA ARG A 353 -10.10 15.88 -19.75
C ARG A 353 -11.51 15.93 -20.36
N VAL A 354 -12.35 14.92 -20.11
CA VAL A 354 -13.79 14.96 -20.50
C VAL A 354 -14.45 16.23 -19.97
N PHE A 355 -14.33 16.49 -18.66
CA PHE A 355 -14.94 17.66 -18.05
C PHE A 355 -14.26 18.95 -18.49
N GLU A 356 -12.93 18.98 -18.53
CA GLU A 356 -12.18 20.17 -18.92
C GLU A 356 -12.53 20.64 -20.34
N ASN A 357 -12.58 19.73 -21.31
CA ASN A 357 -12.95 20.04 -22.69
C ASN A 357 -14.41 20.49 -22.78
N ALA A 358 -15.32 19.77 -22.11
CA ALA A 358 -16.74 20.12 -22.12
C ALA A 358 -16.99 21.51 -21.50
N ILE A 359 -16.41 21.79 -20.34
CA ILE A 359 -16.51 23.09 -19.67
C ILE A 359 -15.94 24.20 -20.56
N SER A 360 -14.77 23.98 -21.17
CA SER A 360 -14.13 24.99 -22.04
C SER A 360 -14.99 25.32 -23.27
N LYS A 361 -15.68 24.34 -23.87
CA LYS A 361 -16.59 24.60 -24.99
C LYS A 361 -17.89 25.26 -24.57
N LEU A 362 -18.39 24.95 -23.38
CA LEU A 362 -19.59 25.60 -22.82
C LEU A 362 -19.30 27.04 -22.37
N GLU A 363 -18.06 27.36 -21.98
CA GLU A 363 -17.59 28.72 -21.75
C GLU A 363 -17.52 29.53 -23.05
N GLN A 364 -17.08 28.91 -24.16
CA GLN A 364 -17.01 29.58 -25.46
C GLN A 364 -18.38 29.71 -26.14
N HIS A 365 -19.28 28.76 -25.91
CA HIS A 365 -20.60 28.70 -26.54
C HIS A 365 -21.71 28.48 -25.51
N HIS A 366 -22.08 29.54 -24.82
CA HIS A 366 -23.08 29.51 -23.75
C HIS A 366 -24.48 29.02 -24.17
N ASP A 367 -24.83 29.16 -25.46
CA ASP A 367 -26.15 28.78 -26.00
C ASP A 367 -26.25 27.31 -26.42
N ARG A 368 -25.18 26.52 -26.27
CA ARG A 368 -25.24 25.09 -26.64
C ARG A 368 -26.23 24.35 -25.73
N PRO A 369 -27.12 23.53 -26.29
CA PRO A 369 -28.01 22.69 -25.50
C PRO A 369 -27.22 21.64 -24.71
N VAL A 370 -27.82 21.16 -23.61
CA VAL A 370 -27.30 20.00 -22.86
C VAL A 370 -27.30 18.79 -23.80
N PRO A 371 -26.20 18.02 -23.88
CA PRO A 371 -26.14 16.86 -24.76
C PRO A 371 -27.21 15.84 -24.35
N SER A 372 -27.94 15.37 -25.35
CA SER A 372 -29.05 14.42 -25.20
C SER A 372 -28.64 13.00 -25.59
N THR A 373 -27.65 12.86 -26.47
CA THR A 373 -27.11 11.58 -26.93
C THR A 373 -25.64 11.38 -26.52
N PRO A 374 -25.17 10.13 -26.40
CA PRO A 374 -23.75 9.82 -26.13
C PRO A 374 -22.80 10.38 -27.20
N GLU A 375 -23.23 10.43 -28.46
CA GLU A 375 -22.47 10.99 -29.58
C GLU A 375 -22.30 12.50 -29.46
N GLU A 376 -23.38 13.23 -29.10
CA GLU A 376 -23.33 14.66 -28.81
C GLU A 376 -22.39 14.96 -27.63
N ALA A 377 -22.45 14.13 -26.58
CA ALA A 377 -21.56 14.24 -25.43
C ALA A 377 -20.09 13.98 -25.81
N ALA A 378 -19.81 12.96 -26.63
CA ALA A 378 -18.47 12.65 -27.12
C ALA A 378 -17.90 13.79 -27.98
N ALA A 379 -18.72 14.34 -28.89
CA ALA A 379 -18.36 15.49 -29.72
C ALA A 379 -18.08 16.74 -28.89
N LEU A 380 -18.82 16.96 -27.80
CA LEU A 380 -18.55 18.06 -26.86
C LEU A 380 -17.19 17.87 -26.16
N CYS A 381 -16.71 16.65 -25.99
CA CYS A 381 -15.45 16.37 -25.32
C CYS A 381 -14.22 16.28 -26.22
N ASP A 382 -14.37 16.37 -27.55
CA ASP A 382 -13.33 16.06 -28.54
C ASP A 382 -12.78 14.62 -28.42
N PHE A 383 -13.63 13.66 -28.03
CA PHE A 383 -13.24 12.24 -28.03
C PHE A 383 -13.64 11.57 -29.32
N GLN A 384 -12.75 10.72 -29.84
CA GLN A 384 -13.09 9.80 -30.93
C GLN A 384 -13.92 8.65 -30.35
N ILE A 385 -15.06 8.37 -30.98
CA ILE A 385 -16.04 7.35 -30.54
C ILE A 385 -15.42 5.93 -30.59
N ASP A 386 -14.39 5.74 -31.41
CA ASP A 386 -13.66 4.47 -31.60
C ASP A 386 -12.35 4.38 -30.79
N GLU A 387 -12.10 5.29 -29.84
CA GLU A 387 -10.92 5.21 -28.98
C GLU A 387 -11.11 4.11 -27.92
N GLU A 388 -10.98 2.85 -28.32
CA GLU A 388 -10.77 1.76 -27.37
C GLU A 388 -9.43 1.99 -26.66
N LEU A 389 -9.49 2.14 -25.34
CA LEU A 389 -8.42 1.86 -24.38
C LEU A 389 -6.96 2.00 -24.86
N LYS A 390 -6.54 3.15 -25.38
CA LYS A 390 -5.10 3.43 -25.60
C LYS A 390 -4.31 3.69 -24.31
N VAL A 391 -4.68 3.03 -23.22
CA VAL A 391 -3.88 3.06 -21.99
C VAL A 391 -2.92 1.86 -21.92
N PHE A 392 -3.10 0.78 -22.71
CA PHE A 392 -2.18 -0.37 -22.63
C PHE A 392 -1.82 -1.15 -23.92
N GLU A 393 -2.43 -0.93 -25.08
CA GLU A 393 -2.02 -1.69 -26.27
C GLU A 393 -0.56 -1.42 -26.70
N GLY A 394 -0.04 -0.21 -26.46
CA GLY A 394 1.33 0.16 -26.82
C GLY A 394 2.46 -0.52 -26.01
N TRP A 395 2.15 -1.24 -24.93
CA TRP A 395 3.17 -1.97 -24.14
C TRP A 395 3.31 -3.45 -24.53
N ASN A 396 2.40 -3.98 -25.35
CA ASN A 396 2.50 -5.33 -25.90
C ASN A 396 3.15 -5.35 -27.30
N GLU A 397 3.36 -4.18 -27.91
CA GLU A 397 4.04 -4.02 -29.21
C GLU A 397 5.56 -3.82 -29.10
N ILE A 398 6.16 -4.07 -27.93
CA ILE A 398 7.60 -4.39 -27.88
C ILE A 398 7.73 -5.82 -28.42
N THR A 399 7.68 -5.92 -29.74
CA THR A 399 8.16 -7.11 -30.45
C THR A 399 9.57 -7.40 -29.93
N PRO A 400 9.89 -8.64 -29.51
CA PRO A 400 11.28 -9.01 -29.41
C PRO A 400 11.88 -8.78 -30.79
N ALA A 401 12.96 -7.97 -30.85
CA ALA A 401 13.71 -7.76 -32.08
C ALA A 401 13.90 -9.12 -32.77
N PRO A 402 13.68 -9.21 -34.10
CA PRO A 402 13.78 -10.48 -34.79
C PRO A 402 15.15 -11.10 -34.47
N ALA A 403 15.11 -12.33 -33.95
CA ALA A 403 16.31 -13.09 -33.68
C ALA A 403 17.14 -13.13 -34.98
N HIS A 404 18.22 -12.35 -35.01
CA HIS A 404 19.24 -12.51 -36.02
C HIS A 404 19.76 -13.94 -35.88
N GLN A 405 19.38 -14.79 -36.82
CA GLN A 405 19.96 -16.11 -36.99
C GLN A 405 21.47 -15.92 -37.19
N PHE A 406 22.26 -16.11 -36.13
CA PHE A 406 23.67 -16.37 -36.25
C PHE A 406 23.83 -17.74 -36.92
N LYS A 407 23.95 -17.73 -38.25
CA LYS A 407 24.49 -18.86 -39.02
C LYS A 407 25.94 -19.04 -38.58
N ILE A 408 26.19 -20.06 -37.76
CA ILE A 408 27.52 -20.62 -37.58
C ILE A 408 27.87 -21.30 -38.91
N SER A 409 28.72 -20.66 -39.69
CA SER A 409 29.34 -21.22 -40.87
C SER A 409 30.31 -22.32 -40.44
N SER A 410 29.96 -23.58 -40.68
CA SER A 410 30.90 -24.69 -40.69
C SER A 410 31.87 -24.52 -41.88
N ALA A 411 33.17 -24.37 -41.59
CA ALA A 411 34.22 -24.51 -42.58
C ALA A 411 34.41 -26.02 -42.91
N PRO A 412 34.57 -26.39 -44.20
CA PRO A 412 34.85 -27.77 -44.61
C PRO A 412 36.38 -28.06 -44.61
N PRO A 413 36.80 -29.32 -44.88
CA PRO A 413 37.72 -30.12 -44.07
C PRO A 413 39.19 -29.70 -44.02
#